data_AF-A0A915EG86-F1
#
_entry.id   AF-A0A915EG86-F1
#
_cell.length_a   1.000
_cell.length_b   1.000
_cell.length_c   1.000
_cell.angle_alpha   90.00
_cell.angle_beta   90.00
_cell.angle_gamma   90.00
#
_symmetry.space_group_name_H-M   'P 1'
#
loop_
_entity.id
_entity.type
_entity.pdbx_description
1 polymer ?
#
loop_
_entity_poly.entity_id
_entity_poly.type
_entity_poly.pdbx_seq_one_letter_code
_entity_poly.pdbx_strand_id
1 'polypeptide(L)'
;MSTTSPLYLSDDEDEGNEIKKARKLNSYTTAYKLEAINYAKQVSIHSASTKFHVDRKRVREWIKNEKKLLDCKWKSSCTSYGCLFGLDLHGVGYCGITNCHDGSEDDLIHCFKSYGSVPEGRSMLRDARADLEECRLAEEIDKAQDEENGYISDESLELDWNDELNAPNPDFHAF
;
A
#
# COMPACT_ATOMS: atom_id res chain seq x y z
N MET A 1 -26.47 67.65 -26.25
CA MET A 1 -27.56 66.72 -25.94
C MET A 1 -27.74 65.82 -27.14
N SER A 2 -27.42 64.53 -27.02
CA SER A 2 -28.12 63.45 -27.71
C SER A 2 -27.63 62.11 -27.16
N THR A 3 -28.58 61.45 -26.51
CA THR A 3 -28.54 60.13 -25.91
C THR A 3 -28.33 59.08 -26.99
N THR A 4 -27.32 58.23 -26.84
CA THR A 4 -27.31 56.94 -27.52
C THR A 4 -27.40 55.87 -26.45
N SER A 5 -28.59 55.29 -26.38
CA SER A 5 -29.00 54.26 -25.43
C SER A 5 -28.15 52.99 -25.55
N PRO A 6 -28.05 52.20 -24.46
CA PRO A 6 -27.38 50.91 -24.47
C PRO A 6 -28.27 49.89 -25.19
N LEU A 7 -27.72 49.18 -26.19
CA LEU A 7 -28.37 48.02 -26.75
C LEU A 7 -28.16 46.82 -25.81
N TYR A 8 -29.27 46.43 -25.19
CA TYR A 8 -29.49 45.15 -24.55
C TYR A 8 -29.47 44.06 -25.65
N LEU A 9 -28.50 43.16 -25.60
CA LEU A 9 -28.47 41.93 -26.38
C LEU A 9 -29.00 40.81 -25.46
N SER A 10 -30.17 40.30 -25.82
CA SER A 10 -30.86 39.19 -25.16
C SER A 10 -30.24 37.85 -25.53
N ASP A 11 -30.08 37.02 -24.49
CA ASP A 11 -30.24 35.57 -24.39
C ASP A 11 -30.10 34.70 -25.66
N ASP A 12 -28.99 33.95 -25.72
CA ASP A 12 -28.93 32.65 -26.38
C ASP A 12 -28.55 31.59 -25.33
N GLU A 13 -29.52 30.76 -24.96
CA GLU A 13 -29.33 29.55 -24.15
C GLU A 13 -28.57 28.50 -24.99
N ASP A 14 -27.24 28.44 -24.87
CA ASP A 14 -26.44 27.35 -25.44
C ASP A 14 -26.44 26.16 -24.48
N GLU A 15 -27.38 25.25 -24.69
CA GLU A 15 -27.44 23.92 -24.09
C GLU A 15 -26.29 23.04 -24.64
N GLY A 16 -25.07 23.37 -24.23
CA GLY A 16 -23.84 22.68 -24.59
C GLY A 16 -23.71 21.34 -23.86
N ASN A 17 -24.18 20.28 -24.51
CA ASN A 17 -23.95 18.87 -24.20
C ASN A 17 -22.45 18.58 -23.90
N GLU A 18 -22.06 18.65 -22.62
CA GLU A 18 -20.72 18.28 -22.15
C GLU A 18 -20.51 16.76 -22.26
N ILE A 19 -20.14 16.30 -23.46
CA ILE A 19 -19.41 15.03 -23.59
C ILE A 19 -18.06 15.26 -22.90
N LYS A 20 -17.98 14.86 -21.63
CA LYS A 20 -16.75 14.88 -20.83
C LYS A 20 -15.67 14.13 -21.60
N LYS A 21 -14.83 14.85 -22.35
CA LYS A 21 -13.65 14.28 -23.02
C LYS A 21 -12.83 13.63 -21.93
N ALA A 22 -12.85 12.29 -21.86
CA ALA A 22 -12.04 11.53 -20.93
C ALA A 22 -10.61 12.00 -21.09
N ARG A 23 -10.10 12.76 -20.10
CA ARG A 23 -8.71 13.21 -20.12
C ARG A 23 -7.88 11.94 -20.22
N LYS A 24 -7.14 11.77 -21.31
CA LYS A 24 -6.18 10.68 -21.45
C LYS A 24 -5.22 10.81 -20.26
N LEU A 25 -5.45 10.03 -19.21
CA LEU A 25 -4.55 9.98 -18.08
C LEU A 25 -3.30 9.29 -18.60
N ASN A 26 -2.24 10.05 -18.84
CA ASN A 26 -0.92 9.49 -19.07
C ASN A 26 -0.56 8.67 -17.82
N SER A 27 -0.86 7.37 -17.87
CA SER A 27 -0.53 6.44 -16.81
C SER A 27 0.97 6.23 -16.87
N TYR A 28 1.71 6.97 -16.05
CA TYR A 28 3.16 6.81 -15.93
C TYR A 28 3.47 5.40 -15.42
N THR A 29 4.44 4.74 -16.04
CA THR A 29 4.91 3.43 -15.61
C THR A 29 5.53 3.51 -14.21
N THR A 30 5.51 2.41 -13.46
CA THR A 30 6.10 2.34 -12.11
C THR A 30 7.60 2.63 -12.14
N ALA A 31 8.32 2.07 -13.12
CA ALA A 31 9.74 2.33 -13.33
C ALA A 31 10.04 3.83 -13.52
N TYR A 32 9.27 4.52 -14.36
CA TYR A 32 9.42 5.95 -14.59
C TYR A 32 9.20 6.78 -13.32
N LYS A 33 8.18 6.42 -12.52
CA LYS A 33 7.91 7.07 -11.24
C LYS A 33 9.09 6.90 -10.26
N LEU A 34 9.66 5.70 -10.18
CA LEU A 34 10.79 5.40 -9.29
C LEU A 34 12.06 6.14 -9.72
N GLU A 35 12.33 6.23 -11.02
CA GLU A 35 13.47 7.00 -11.54
C GLU A 35 13.35 8.49 -11.17
N ALA A 36 12.16 9.06 -11.34
CA ALA A 36 11.88 10.43 -10.95
C ALA A 36 12.02 10.66 -9.44
N ILE A 37 11.56 9.73 -8.60
CA ILE A 37 11.73 9.77 -7.14
C ILE A 37 13.22 9.75 -6.77
N ASN A 38 14.00 8.81 -7.34
CA ASN A 38 15.41 8.66 -7.02
C ASN A 38 16.19 9.94 -7.38
N TYR A 39 15.95 10.50 -8.57
CA TYR A 39 16.57 11.75 -8.98
C TYR A 39 16.15 12.94 -8.09
N ALA A 40 14.89 13.00 -7.65
CA ALA A 40 14.42 14.04 -6.74
C ALA A 40 15.08 13.97 -5.35
N LYS A 41 15.37 12.77 -4.85
CA LYS A 41 16.09 12.54 -3.59
C LYS A 41 17.56 12.95 -3.67
N GLN A 42 18.19 12.70 -4.82
CA GLN A 42 19.61 13.02 -5.04
C GLN A 42 19.86 14.51 -5.29
N VAL A 43 18.99 15.16 -6.09
CA VAL A 43 19.20 16.55 -6.53
C VAL A 43 18.17 17.46 -5.86
N SER A 44 16.96 17.50 -6.39
CA SER A 44 15.83 18.23 -5.81
C SER A 44 14.53 17.89 -6.56
N ILE A 45 13.39 18.20 -5.93
CA ILE A 45 12.06 18.08 -6.56
C ILE A 45 11.92 19.03 -7.75
N HIS A 46 12.51 20.24 -7.68
CA HIS A 46 12.43 21.22 -8.75
C HIS A 46 13.17 20.71 -9.99
N SER A 47 14.40 20.22 -9.82
CA SER A 47 15.20 19.64 -10.90
C SER A 47 14.53 18.41 -11.51
N ALA A 48 13.91 17.55 -10.69
CA ALA A 48 13.18 16.38 -11.16
C ALA A 48 11.96 16.76 -12.02
N SER A 49 11.22 17.80 -11.63
CA SER A 49 10.07 18.27 -12.39
C SER A 49 10.46 18.71 -13.81
N THR A 50 11.55 19.47 -13.93
CA THR A 50 12.07 19.93 -15.23
C THR A 50 12.61 18.77 -16.07
N LYS A 51 13.33 17.82 -15.47
CA LYS A 51 13.91 16.67 -16.17
C LYS A 51 12.84 15.70 -16.69
N PHE A 52 11.89 15.33 -15.84
CA PHE A 52 10.86 14.33 -16.16
C PHE A 52 9.57 14.92 -16.72
N HIS A 53 9.48 16.24 -16.88
CA HIS A 53 8.28 16.92 -17.42
C HIS A 53 7.01 16.56 -16.63
N VAL A 54 7.14 16.51 -15.30
CA VAL A 54 6.07 16.16 -14.37
C VAL A 54 5.89 17.29 -13.38
N ASP A 55 4.65 17.62 -13.04
CA ASP A 55 4.36 18.64 -12.02
C ASP A 55 5.01 18.30 -10.67
N ARG A 56 5.59 19.30 -10.02
CA ARG A 56 6.20 19.17 -8.69
C ARG A 56 5.24 18.54 -7.66
N LYS A 57 3.94 18.85 -7.73
CA LYS A 57 2.91 18.25 -6.87
C LYS A 57 2.87 16.73 -7.03
N ARG A 58 2.94 16.24 -8.27
CA ARG A 58 2.87 14.83 -8.60
C ARG A 58 4.13 14.07 -8.18
N VAL A 59 5.31 14.69 -8.32
CA VAL A 59 6.57 14.14 -7.78
C VAL A 59 6.48 13.97 -6.25
N ARG A 60 5.91 14.95 -5.52
CA ARG A 60 5.70 14.82 -4.07
C ARG A 60 4.74 13.67 -3.71
N GLU A 61 3.65 13.51 -4.45
CA GLU A 61 2.71 12.40 -4.25
C GLU A 61 3.39 11.04 -4.48
N TRP A 62 4.27 10.93 -5.49
CA TRP A 62 5.03 9.71 -5.74
C TRP A 62 6.04 9.41 -4.64
N ILE A 63 6.72 10.43 -4.08
CA ILE A 63 7.60 10.26 -2.92
C ILE A 63 6.80 9.75 -1.71
N LYS A 64 5.62 10.31 -1.42
CA LYS A 64 4.74 9.84 -0.32
C LYS A 64 4.30 8.39 -0.50
N ASN A 65 4.03 7.98 -1.73
CA ASN A 65 3.56 6.65 -2.08
C ASN A 65 4.69 5.70 -2.54
N GLU A 66 5.97 6.05 -2.30
CA GLU A 66 7.11 5.29 -2.79
C GLU A 66 7.07 3.82 -2.33
N LYS A 67 6.77 3.59 -1.04
CA LYS A 67 6.64 2.24 -0.48
C LYS A 67 5.62 1.39 -1.24
N LYS A 68 4.48 1.99 -1.62
CA LYS A 68 3.44 1.30 -2.41
C LYS A 68 3.91 1.01 -3.83
N LEU A 69 4.70 1.90 -4.44
CA LEU A 69 5.28 1.68 -5.77
C LEU A 69 6.33 0.57 -5.78
N LEU A 70 7.06 0.39 -4.67
CA LEU A 70 8.01 -0.72 -4.47
C LEU A 70 7.29 -2.05 -4.21
N ASP A 71 6.22 -2.04 -3.43
CA ASP A 71 5.42 -3.24 -3.14
C ASP A 71 4.76 -3.84 -4.40
N CYS A 72 4.31 -2.98 -5.33
CA CYS A 72 3.82 -3.43 -6.63
C CYS A 72 4.88 -4.11 -7.51
N LYS A 73 6.19 -3.91 -7.23
CA LYS A 73 7.28 -4.59 -7.96
C LYS A 73 7.41 -6.06 -7.58
N TRP A 74 7.05 -6.42 -6.34
CA TRP A 74 7.07 -7.81 -5.88
C TRP A 74 6.01 -8.64 -6.62
N LYS A 75 4.78 -8.12 -6.73
CA LYS A 75 3.68 -8.77 -7.45
C LYS A 75 3.91 -8.89 -8.96
N SER A 76 4.76 -8.04 -9.56
CA SER A 76 5.13 -8.11 -10.98
C SER A 76 6.44 -8.84 -11.25
N SER A 77 7.11 -9.40 -10.24
CA SER A 77 8.38 -10.12 -10.45
C SER A 77 8.19 -11.57 -10.91
N CYS A 78 6.96 -12.09 -10.90
CA CYS A 78 6.61 -13.42 -11.43
C CYS A 78 6.51 -13.48 -12.97
N THR A 79 7.26 -12.64 -13.70
CA THR A 79 7.24 -12.61 -15.19
C THR A 79 8.61 -12.66 -15.87
N SER A 80 9.72 -13.04 -15.19
CA SER A 80 11.05 -12.80 -15.79
C SER A 80 11.98 -13.98 -16.06
N TYR A 81 11.57 -15.23 -15.83
CA TYR A 81 12.22 -16.35 -16.52
C TYR A 81 11.19 -17.17 -17.30
N GLY A 82 10.80 -16.60 -18.44
CA GLY A 82 10.34 -17.26 -19.66
C GLY A 82 9.59 -18.59 -19.53
N CYS A 83 8.27 -18.52 -19.47
CA CYS A 83 7.44 -19.37 -20.33
C CYS A 83 7.64 -18.91 -21.78
N LEU A 84 8.79 -19.25 -22.38
CA LEU A 84 9.17 -18.83 -23.73
C LEU A 84 9.13 -19.97 -24.75
N PHE A 85 8.52 -21.10 -24.42
CA PHE A 85 8.15 -22.11 -25.41
C PHE A 85 6.68 -22.49 -25.27
N GLY A 86 5.90 -21.98 -26.24
CA GLY A 86 4.90 -22.78 -26.94
C GLY A 86 3.60 -23.06 -26.21
N LEU A 87 2.60 -22.22 -26.50
CA LEU A 87 1.18 -22.54 -26.48
C LEU A 87 0.62 -23.00 -25.14
N ASP A 88 0.05 -22.06 -24.38
CA ASP A 88 -1.28 -22.32 -23.82
C ASP A 88 -2.05 -21.00 -23.71
N LEU A 89 -2.94 -20.84 -24.68
CA LEU A 89 -4.04 -19.91 -24.70
C LEU A 89 -5.13 -20.54 -23.80
N HIS A 90 -5.64 -19.76 -22.86
CA HIS A 90 -6.73 -20.05 -21.89
C HIS A 90 -6.28 -20.59 -20.52
N GLY A 91 -6.56 -19.79 -19.51
CA GLY A 91 -6.48 -20.19 -18.11
C GLY A 91 -5.93 -19.05 -17.28
N VAL A 92 -6.81 -18.40 -16.53
CA VAL A 92 -6.45 -17.38 -15.54
C VAL A 92 -5.52 -18.06 -14.53
N GLY A 93 -4.21 -17.93 -14.70
CA GLY A 93 -3.20 -18.63 -13.92
C GLY A 93 -3.13 -18.08 -12.50
N TYR A 94 -3.92 -18.66 -11.60
CA TYR A 94 -3.80 -18.45 -10.16
C TYR A 94 -2.44 -18.98 -9.70
N CYS A 95 -1.48 -18.07 -9.53
CA CYS A 95 -0.26 -18.32 -8.79
C CYS A 95 -0.63 -18.36 -7.29
N GLY A 96 -1.12 -19.50 -6.81
CA GLY A 96 -1.25 -19.80 -5.37
C GLY A 96 -2.62 -19.51 -4.75
N ILE A 97 -3.66 -20.28 -5.11
CA ILE A 97 -4.86 -20.43 -4.29
C ILE A 97 -5.07 -21.94 -4.09
N THR A 98 -4.32 -22.53 -3.17
CA THR A 98 -4.59 -23.89 -2.67
C THR A 98 -4.90 -23.74 -1.18
N ASN A 99 -6.16 -23.97 -0.84
CA ASN A 99 -6.81 -23.61 0.43
C ASN A 99 -6.59 -24.65 1.55
N CYS A 100 -5.80 -25.69 1.29
CA CYS A 100 -5.53 -26.76 2.24
C CYS A 100 -4.49 -26.33 3.28
N HIS A 101 -4.96 -26.08 4.51
CA HIS A 101 -4.10 -25.73 5.66
C HIS A 101 -3.06 -26.81 5.98
N ASP A 102 -3.34 -28.07 5.64
CA ASP A 102 -2.49 -29.24 5.82
C ASP A 102 -1.37 -29.37 4.77
N GLY A 103 -1.41 -28.58 3.69
CA GLY A 103 -0.37 -28.59 2.65
C GLY A 103 -0.39 -29.79 1.71
N SER A 104 -1.45 -30.61 1.73
CA SER A 104 -1.64 -31.72 0.77
C SER A 104 -1.66 -31.27 -0.70
N GLU A 105 -1.94 -30.00 -0.95
CA GLU A 105 -1.99 -29.40 -2.29
C GLU A 105 -0.69 -28.66 -2.68
N ASP A 106 0.34 -28.64 -1.84
CA ASP A 106 1.60 -27.93 -2.13
C ASP A 106 2.29 -28.44 -3.41
N ASP A 107 2.03 -29.70 -3.77
CA ASP A 107 2.55 -30.31 -4.99
C ASP A 107 1.94 -29.74 -6.27
N LEU A 108 0.77 -29.10 -6.16
CA LEU A 108 0.05 -28.45 -7.25
C LEU A 108 0.55 -27.03 -7.50
N ILE A 109 1.30 -26.45 -6.56
CA ILE A 109 1.82 -25.09 -6.69
C ILE A 109 2.92 -25.08 -7.76
N HIS A 110 2.58 -24.49 -8.90
CA HIS A 110 3.43 -24.45 -10.07
C HIS A 110 4.81 -23.83 -9.79
N CYS A 111 4.86 -22.81 -8.93
CA CYS A 111 6.10 -22.12 -8.56
C CYS A 111 7.12 -23.02 -7.86
N PHE A 112 6.69 -24.11 -7.20
CA PHE A 112 7.57 -24.99 -6.42
C PHE A 112 7.98 -26.27 -7.12
N LYS A 113 7.62 -26.44 -8.39
CA LYS A 113 8.12 -27.57 -9.18
C LYS A 113 9.61 -27.37 -9.47
N SER A 114 10.32 -28.44 -9.83
CA SER A 114 11.77 -28.39 -10.13
C SER A 114 12.14 -27.42 -11.26
N TYR A 115 11.18 -27.15 -12.16
CA TYR A 115 11.30 -26.18 -13.25
C TYR A 115 10.61 -24.84 -12.94
N GLY A 116 10.08 -24.68 -11.73
CA GLY A 116 9.40 -23.47 -11.26
C GLY A 116 10.37 -22.36 -10.88
N SER A 117 9.83 -21.18 -10.60
CA SER A 117 10.62 -20.00 -10.21
C SER A 117 11.24 -20.12 -8.82
N VAL A 118 10.69 -20.98 -7.96
CA VAL A 118 11.13 -21.17 -6.58
C VAL A 118 11.12 -22.67 -6.25
N PRO A 119 12.06 -23.46 -6.80
CA PRO A 119 12.06 -24.92 -6.64
C PRO A 119 12.18 -25.36 -5.17
N GLU A 120 12.79 -24.52 -4.32
CA GLU A 120 12.91 -24.76 -2.87
C GLU A 120 11.68 -24.28 -2.06
N GLY A 121 10.72 -23.61 -2.68
CA GLY A 121 9.61 -22.96 -1.98
C GLY A 121 8.68 -23.93 -1.26
N ARG A 122 8.63 -25.21 -1.67
CA ARG A 122 7.96 -26.29 -0.93
C ARG A 122 8.58 -26.53 0.44
N SER A 123 9.91 -26.54 0.53
CA SER A 123 10.59 -26.71 1.81
C SER A 123 10.25 -25.54 2.72
N MET A 124 10.39 -24.32 2.20
CA MET A 124 10.11 -23.10 2.95
C MET A 124 8.68 -23.04 3.51
N LEU A 125 7.68 -23.54 2.78
CA LEU A 125 6.29 -23.60 3.26
C LEU A 125 6.06 -24.68 4.32
N ARG A 126 6.72 -25.82 4.19
CA ARG A 126 6.67 -26.87 5.23
C ARG A 126 7.30 -26.36 6.51
N ASP A 127 8.44 -25.70 6.41
CA ASP A 127 9.16 -25.11 7.55
C ASP A 127 8.29 -24.04 8.23
N ALA A 128 7.72 -23.11 7.46
CA ALA A 128 6.84 -22.08 8.01
C ALA A 128 5.56 -22.63 8.68
N ARG A 129 5.01 -23.75 8.18
CA ARG A 129 3.87 -24.41 8.85
C ARG A 129 4.30 -25.11 10.15
N ALA A 130 5.48 -25.73 10.17
CA ALA A 130 6.02 -26.34 11.37
C ALA A 130 6.27 -25.28 12.46
N ASP A 131 6.86 -24.14 12.09
CA ASP A 131 7.11 -23.02 13.00
C ASP A 131 5.80 -22.49 13.61
N LEU A 132 4.74 -22.37 12.80
CA LEU A 132 3.43 -21.90 13.29
C LEU A 132 2.80 -22.87 14.29
N GLU A 133 2.91 -24.18 14.04
CA GLU A 133 2.40 -25.21 14.95
C GLU A 133 3.18 -25.20 16.27
N GLU A 134 4.50 -25.00 16.21
CA GLU A 134 5.34 -24.84 17.39
C GLU A 134 4.92 -23.61 18.21
N CYS A 135 4.69 -22.45 17.56
CA CYS A 135 4.18 -21.26 18.23
C CYS A 135 2.82 -21.50 18.89
N ARG A 136 1.91 -22.20 18.19
CA ARG A 136 0.57 -22.51 18.73
C ARG A 136 0.65 -23.39 19.97
N LEU A 137 1.47 -24.43 19.95
CA LEU A 137 1.68 -25.32 21.09
C LEU A 137 2.31 -24.57 22.27
N ALA A 138 3.29 -23.69 22.01
CA ALA A 138 3.89 -22.86 23.05
C ALA A 138 2.87 -21.95 23.74
N GLU A 139 1.95 -21.32 23.00
CA GLU A 139 0.86 -20.51 23.57
C GLU A 139 -0.13 -21.34 24.41
N GLU A 140 -0.38 -22.59 24.03
CA GLU A 140 -1.27 -23.49 24.78
C GLU A 140 -0.63 -23.94 26.10
N ILE A 141 0.68 -24.17 26.10
CA ILE A 141 1.45 -24.49 27.32
C ILE A 141 1.46 -23.29 28.28
N ASP A 142 1.68 -22.08 27.78
CA ASP A 142 1.70 -20.85 28.59
C ASP A 142 0.36 -20.63 29.31
N LYS A 143 -0.75 -20.75 28.57
CA LYS A 143 -2.10 -20.64 29.13
C LYS A 143 -2.40 -21.71 30.18
N ALA A 144 -1.96 -22.94 29.95
CA ALA A 144 -2.16 -24.03 30.91
C ALA A 144 -1.36 -23.81 32.21
N GLN A 145 -0.17 -23.22 32.12
CA GLN A 145 0.65 -22.89 33.30
C GLN A 145 0.03 -21.75 34.14
N ASP A 146 -0.57 -20.76 33.48
CA ASP A 146 -1.26 -19.66 34.17
C ASP A 146 -2.52 -20.14 34.91
N GLU A 147 -3.26 -21.09 34.33
CA GLU A 147 -4.44 -21.71 34.96
C GLU A 147 -4.06 -22.56 36.18
N GLU A 148 -2.94 -23.29 36.12
CA GLU A 148 -2.47 -24.15 37.22
C GLU A 148 -1.83 -23.35 38.38
N ASN A 149 -1.15 -22.24 38.08
CA ASN A 149 -0.46 -21.43 39.09
C ASN A 149 -1.35 -20.39 39.78
N GLY A 150 -2.62 -20.26 39.40
CA GLY A 150 -3.58 -19.36 40.07
C GLY A 150 -3.14 -17.91 40.09
N TYR A 151 -2.43 -17.45 39.05
CA TYR A 151 -1.98 -16.07 38.95
C TYR A 151 -3.19 -15.17 38.70
N ILE A 152 -3.70 -14.54 39.77
CA ILE A 152 -4.65 -13.45 39.69
C ILE A 152 -3.89 -12.27 39.08
N SER A 153 -4.07 -12.04 37.77
CA SER A 153 -3.53 -10.86 37.09
C SER A 153 -4.06 -9.60 37.79
N ASP A 154 -3.18 -8.85 38.46
CA ASP A 154 -3.48 -7.55 39.06
C ASP A 154 -3.77 -6.51 37.95
N GLU A 155 -4.97 -6.58 37.37
CA GLU A 155 -5.56 -5.50 36.57
C GLU A 155 -6.20 -4.47 37.53
N SER A 156 -5.38 -3.86 38.38
CA SER A 156 -5.82 -2.80 39.30
C SER A 156 -4.73 -1.77 39.47
N LEU A 157 -4.49 -0.98 38.42
CA LEU A 157 -3.91 0.36 38.51
C LEU A 157 -4.31 1.16 37.25
N GLU A 158 -5.61 1.45 37.12
CA GLU A 158 -6.02 2.68 36.42
C GLU A 158 -5.53 3.86 37.27
N LEU A 159 -4.33 4.35 36.97
CA LEU A 159 -3.88 5.65 37.45
C LEU A 159 -4.73 6.71 36.73
N ASP A 160 -5.68 7.27 37.46
CA ASP A 160 -6.48 8.42 37.04
C ASP A 160 -5.55 9.64 36.84
N TRP A 161 -5.20 9.92 35.58
CA TRP A 161 -4.32 11.03 35.18
C TRP A 161 -5.01 12.41 35.20
N ASN A 162 -6.12 12.58 35.92
CA ASN A 162 -6.93 13.81 35.83
C ASN A 162 -6.71 14.87 36.92
N ASP A 163 -5.78 14.71 37.87
CA ASP A 163 -5.62 15.68 38.96
C ASP A 163 -4.51 16.74 38.77
N GLU A 164 -3.73 16.74 37.67
CA GLU A 164 -2.59 17.65 37.51
C GLU A 164 -2.77 18.78 36.47
N LEU A 165 -4.00 19.10 36.06
CA LEU A 165 -4.28 20.23 35.16
C LEU A 165 -5.10 21.39 35.78
N ASN A 166 -5.35 21.37 37.09
CA ASN A 166 -6.02 22.49 37.79
C ASN A 166 -5.13 23.15 38.86
N ALA A 167 -3.84 23.32 38.57
CA ALA A 167 -3.04 24.29 39.32
C ALA A 167 -3.48 25.71 38.92
N PRO A 168 -4.02 26.54 39.84
CA PRO A 168 -4.37 27.92 39.54
C PRO A 168 -3.11 28.70 39.14
N ASN A 169 -3.17 29.30 37.96
CA ASN A 169 -2.16 30.17 37.37
C ASN A 169 -1.82 31.30 38.38
N PRO A 170 -0.57 31.44 38.84
CA PRO A 170 -0.20 32.51 39.76
C PRO A 170 -0.29 33.85 39.02
N ASP A 171 -1.30 34.60 39.43
CA ASP A 171 -1.62 35.96 39.01
C ASP A 171 -0.35 36.84 39.01
N PHE A 172 0.12 37.17 37.81
CA PHE A 172 1.25 38.07 37.62
C PHE A 172 0.74 39.50 37.86
N HIS A 173 0.71 39.92 39.13
CA HIS A 173 0.52 41.30 39.52
C HIS A 173 1.69 42.13 38.95
N ALA A 174 1.44 42.83 37.85
CA ALA A 174 2.29 43.89 37.34
C ALA A 174 1.51 45.20 37.35
N PHE A 175 2.14 46.18 38.00
CA PHE A 175 1.81 47.59 38.15
C PHE A 175 1.20 48.30 36.93
#